data_AF-A0A2Z5G2M8-F1
#
_entry.id   AF-A0A2Z5G2M8-F1
#
_cell.length_a   1.000
_cell.length_b   1.000
_cell.length_c   1.000
_cell.angle_alpha   90.00
_cell.angle_beta   90.00
_cell.angle_gamma   90.00
#
_symmetry.space_group_name_H-M   'P 1'
#
loop_
_entity.id
_entity.type
_entity.pdbx_description
1 polymer ?
#
loop_
_entity_poly.entity_id
_entity_poly.type
_entity_poly.pdbx_seq_one_letter_code
_entity_poly.pdbx_strand_id
1 'polypeptide(L)'
;MKRLLALVLILVASQGIAQSKPSLLNVRKIYVEKMDDNLDHYLTSEISRKFHGNMTVVLDRSQADAILRGVSLGAQNTSKGTVELVDPSEKVVLWSGTAGDRDVKFLAMKHGGEEQIAEKLVAQMKKAMQP
;
A
#
# COMPACT_ATOMS: atom_id res chain seq x y z
N MET A 1 -1.76 -43.54 -38.61
CA MET A 1 -2.54 -42.47 -37.93
C MET A 1 -1.93 -42.10 -36.57
N LYS A 2 -0.63 -41.78 -36.51
CA LYS A 2 0.05 -41.37 -35.26
C LYS A 2 0.75 -40.00 -35.37
N ARG A 3 0.72 -39.39 -36.55
CA ARG A 3 1.34 -38.07 -36.83
C ARG A 3 0.37 -36.89 -36.70
N LEU A 4 -0.94 -37.15 -36.55
CA LEU A 4 -1.94 -36.09 -36.32
C LEU A 4 -2.13 -35.72 -34.84
N LEU A 5 -1.65 -36.54 -33.91
CA LEU A 5 -1.84 -36.28 -32.47
C LEU A 5 -0.84 -35.26 -31.90
N ALA A 6 0.25 -34.97 -32.62
CA ALA A 6 1.30 -34.08 -32.14
C ALA A 6 0.99 -32.58 -32.35
N LEU A 7 0.01 -32.24 -33.20
CA LEU A 7 -0.30 -30.83 -33.52
C LEU A 7 -1.30 -30.17 -32.57
N VAL A 8 -2.07 -30.93 -31.79
CA VAL A 8 -3.09 -30.39 -30.89
C VAL A 8 -2.53 -30.06 -29.49
N LEU A 9 -1.36 -30.60 -29.14
CA LEU A 9 -0.74 -30.41 -27.82
C LEU A 9 0.09 -29.13 -27.66
N ILE A 10 0.30 -28.35 -28.73
CA ILE A 10 1.11 -27.11 -28.68
C ILE A 10 0.24 -25.86 -28.47
N LEU A 11 -1.10 -25.96 -28.57
CA LEU A 11 -1.98 -24.79 -28.50
C LEU A 11 -2.35 -24.33 -27.07
N VAL A 12 -1.84 -24.97 -26.02
CA VAL A 12 -2.24 -24.69 -24.63
C VAL A 12 -1.26 -23.76 -23.88
N ALA A 13 -0.09 -23.45 -24.44
CA ALA A 13 1.01 -22.85 -23.67
C ALA A 13 1.19 -21.33 -23.79
N SER A 14 0.22 -20.58 -24.33
CA SER A 14 0.36 -19.12 -24.50
C SER A 14 -0.81 -18.34 -23.92
N GLN A 15 -1.18 -18.61 -22.67
CA GLN A 15 -1.79 -17.57 -21.84
C GLN A 15 -0.67 -16.92 -21.04
N GLY A 16 0.11 -16.09 -21.74
CA GLY A 16 0.99 -15.15 -21.09
C GLY A 16 0.15 -14.33 -20.12
N ILE A 17 0.47 -14.44 -18.83
CA ILE A 17 -0.14 -13.63 -17.78
C ILE A 17 0.06 -12.19 -18.22
N ALA A 18 -1.01 -11.52 -18.64
CA ALA A 18 -0.98 -10.11 -18.93
C ALA A 18 -0.65 -9.42 -17.61
N GLN A 19 0.62 -9.10 -17.39
CA GLN A 19 1.05 -8.24 -16.30
C GLN A 19 0.52 -6.84 -16.63
N SER A 20 -0.70 -6.55 -16.19
CA SER A 20 -1.19 -5.19 -16.07
C SER A 20 -0.15 -4.39 -15.30
N LYS A 21 0.28 -3.25 -15.88
CA LYS A 21 1.21 -2.34 -15.19
C LYS A 21 0.66 -2.06 -13.78
N PRO A 22 1.50 -2.15 -12.73
CA PRO A 22 1.04 -1.84 -11.39
C PRO A 22 0.53 -0.40 -11.40
N SER A 23 -0.76 -0.27 -11.11
CA SER A 23 -1.49 0.99 -11.12
C SER A 23 -2.13 1.12 -9.76
N LEU A 24 -2.03 2.33 -9.19
CA LEU A 24 -2.60 2.66 -7.89
C LEU A 24 -4.08 2.26 -7.79
N LEU A 25 -4.85 2.43 -8.87
CA LEU A 25 -6.29 2.13 -8.94
C LEU A 25 -6.61 0.64 -8.83
N ASN A 26 -5.65 -0.25 -9.12
CA ASN A 26 -5.85 -1.69 -9.13
C ASN A 26 -5.41 -2.36 -7.81
N VAL A 27 -4.82 -1.61 -6.89
CA VAL A 27 -4.34 -2.14 -5.60
C VAL A 27 -5.52 -2.50 -4.71
N ARG A 28 -5.62 -3.78 -4.31
CA ARG A 28 -6.68 -4.25 -3.39
C ARG A 28 -6.11 -4.91 -2.13
N LYS A 29 -4.94 -5.53 -2.23
CA LYS A 29 -4.21 -6.15 -1.11
C LYS A 29 -2.95 -5.35 -0.83
N ILE A 30 -2.81 -4.86 0.40
CA ILE A 30 -1.61 -4.13 0.84
C ILE A 30 -0.93 -4.88 1.97
N TYR A 31 0.38 -5.02 1.87
CA TYR A 31 1.22 -5.39 3.01
C TYR A 31 1.77 -4.11 3.65
N VAL A 32 1.66 -3.97 4.97
CA VAL A 32 2.20 -2.82 5.71
C VAL A 32 3.49 -3.27 6.39
N GLU A 33 4.61 -2.64 6.04
CA GLU A 33 5.89 -2.91 6.70
C GLU A 33 5.90 -2.39 8.12
N LYS A 34 6.70 -3.02 8.98
CA LYS A 34 6.90 -2.54 10.34
C LYS A 34 7.55 -1.15 10.30
N MET A 35 7.02 -0.22 11.10
CA MET A 35 7.52 1.15 11.20
C MET A 35 7.78 1.51 12.66
N ASP A 36 8.57 2.57 12.85
CA ASP A 36 8.83 3.16 14.16
C ASP A 36 7.53 3.66 14.81
N ASP A 37 7.54 3.78 16.13
CA ASP A 37 6.44 4.30 16.95
C ASP A 37 5.07 3.60 16.72
N ASN A 38 5.09 2.36 16.22
CA ASN A 38 3.90 1.57 15.87
C ASN A 38 2.99 2.21 14.81
N LEU A 39 3.54 3.10 13.97
CA LEU A 39 2.78 3.74 12.89
C LEU A 39 2.13 2.71 11.96
N ASP A 40 2.75 1.55 11.77
CA ASP A 40 2.23 0.42 11.00
C ASP A 40 0.89 -0.12 11.53
N HIS A 41 0.71 -0.17 12.86
CA HIS A 41 -0.53 -0.62 13.47
C HIS A 41 -1.65 0.39 13.25
N TYR A 42 -1.35 1.69 13.40
CA TYR A 42 -2.32 2.75 13.13
C TYR A 42 -2.70 2.79 11.65
N LEU A 43 -1.74 2.69 10.74
CA LEU A 43 -2.01 2.60 9.30
C LEU A 43 -2.90 1.40 8.97
N THR A 44 -2.62 0.23 9.54
CA THR A 44 -3.43 -0.99 9.34
C THR A 44 -4.88 -0.80 9.80
N SER A 45 -5.05 -0.20 10.99
CA SER A 45 -6.37 0.14 11.54
C SER A 45 -7.12 1.12 10.64
N GLU A 46 -6.44 2.20 10.22
CA GLU A 46 -7.02 3.24 9.39
C GLU A 46 -7.39 2.77 7.99
N ILE A 47 -6.56 1.92 7.37
CA ILE A 47 -6.88 1.30 6.07
C ILE A 47 -8.16 0.48 6.20
N SER A 48 -8.21 -0.41 7.20
CA SER A 48 -9.39 -1.25 7.46
C SER A 48 -10.64 -0.39 7.71
N ARG A 49 -10.49 0.69 8.49
CA ARG A 49 -11.55 1.63 8.83
C ARG A 49 -12.04 2.46 7.65
N LYS A 50 -11.17 3.00 6.79
CA LYS A 50 -11.56 3.95 5.73
C LYS A 50 -11.90 3.28 4.41
N PHE A 51 -11.37 2.10 4.11
CA PHE A 51 -11.61 1.40 2.85
C PHE A 51 -12.78 0.40 2.90
N HIS A 52 -13.32 0.10 4.09
CA HIS A 52 -14.51 -0.74 4.28
C HIS A 52 -14.48 -2.07 3.49
N GLY A 53 -13.31 -2.72 3.41
CA GLY A 53 -13.14 -4.00 2.71
C GLY A 53 -12.85 -3.91 1.21
N ASN A 54 -12.93 -2.73 0.58
CA ASN A 54 -12.46 -2.53 -0.81
C ASN A 54 -10.93 -2.69 -0.92
N MET A 55 -10.25 -2.59 0.21
CA MET A 55 -8.83 -2.84 0.39
C MET A 55 -8.63 -3.70 1.63
N THR A 56 -7.76 -4.69 1.53
CA THR A 56 -7.46 -5.64 2.60
C THR A 56 -5.98 -5.55 2.95
N VAL A 57 -5.68 -5.47 4.24
CA VAL A 57 -4.30 -5.60 4.73
C VAL A 57 -3.96 -7.08 4.84
N VAL A 58 -2.92 -7.52 4.13
CA VAL A 58 -2.44 -8.90 4.16
C VAL A 58 -1.25 -9.01 5.10
N LEU A 59 -1.12 -10.16 5.75
CA LEU A 59 -0.02 -10.45 6.69
C LEU A 59 1.20 -11.07 6.01
N ASP A 60 1.01 -11.67 4.84
CA ASP A 60 2.08 -12.21 4.01
C ASP A 60 2.38 -11.25 2.86
N ARG A 61 3.64 -10.79 2.81
CA ARG A 61 4.15 -9.91 1.76
C ARG A 61 3.96 -10.50 0.35
N SER A 62 4.00 -11.82 0.21
CA SER A 62 3.83 -12.52 -1.08
C SER A 62 2.41 -12.38 -1.66
N GLN A 63 1.43 -12.08 -0.81
CA GLN A 63 0.01 -11.98 -1.17
C GLN A 63 -0.42 -10.54 -1.53
N ALA A 64 0.51 -9.58 -1.46
CA ALA A 64 0.20 -8.17 -1.62
C ALA A 64 0.29 -7.71 -3.08
N ASP A 65 -0.63 -6.84 -3.47
CA ASP A 65 -0.58 -6.12 -4.75
C ASP A 65 0.33 -4.89 -4.65
N ALA A 66 0.56 -4.39 -3.43
CA ALA A 66 1.45 -3.29 -3.13
C ALA A 66 1.97 -3.35 -1.69
N ILE A 67 3.12 -2.72 -1.44
CA ILE A 67 3.76 -2.65 -0.14
C ILE A 67 3.73 -1.21 0.34
N LEU A 68 3.19 -0.97 1.54
CA LEU A 68 3.22 0.33 2.21
C LEU A 68 4.39 0.35 3.18
N ARG A 69 5.34 1.26 2.96
CA ARG A 69 6.58 1.37 3.75
C ARG A 69 6.85 2.80 4.21
N GLY A 70 7.56 2.94 5.32
CA GLY A 70 8.06 4.23 5.79
C GLY A 70 9.29 4.67 5.00
N VAL A 71 9.39 5.97 4.69
CA VAL A 71 10.59 6.52 4.04
C VAL A 71 11.47 7.20 5.07
N SER A 72 12.74 6.80 5.14
CA SER A 72 13.73 7.41 6.03
C SER A 72 14.38 8.64 5.38
N LEU A 73 13.63 9.73 5.19
CA LEU A 73 14.16 11.00 4.62
C LEU A 73 14.71 11.99 5.68
N GLY A 74 15.11 11.48 6.85
CA GLY A 74 15.57 12.29 7.98
C GLY A 74 14.42 12.59 8.95
N ALA A 75 14.52 12.02 10.15
CA ALA A 75 13.59 12.10 11.27
C ALA A 75 12.13 11.74 10.93
N GLN A 76 11.87 10.44 10.72
CA GLN A 76 10.59 9.88 11.18
C GLN A 76 10.55 10.15 12.68
N ASN A 77 9.59 10.94 13.11
CA ASN A 77 9.35 11.20 14.53
C ASN A 77 7.85 11.32 14.73
N THR A 78 7.43 11.35 15.99
CA THR A 78 6.01 11.46 16.40
C THR A 78 5.25 12.65 15.79
N SER A 79 5.96 13.60 15.16
CA SER A 79 5.39 14.81 14.55
C SER A 79 5.32 14.80 13.02
N LYS A 80 5.99 13.86 12.33
CA LYS A 80 5.98 13.79 10.87
C LYS A 80 6.29 12.38 10.37
N GLY A 81 5.36 11.83 9.60
CA GLY A 81 5.50 10.55 8.92
C GLY A 81 5.49 10.71 7.40
N THR A 82 6.41 10.04 6.71
CA THR A 82 6.36 9.88 5.24
C THR A 82 6.28 8.41 4.89
N VAL A 83 5.34 8.05 4.03
CA VAL A 83 5.16 6.68 3.54
C VAL A 83 5.12 6.63 2.03
N GLU A 84 5.51 5.49 1.50
CA GLU A 84 5.41 5.14 0.09
C GLU A 84 4.58 3.87 -0.06
N LEU A 85 3.69 3.87 -1.05
CA LEU A 85 3.08 2.68 -1.57
C LEU A 85 3.85 2.27 -2.83
N VAL A 86 4.51 1.14 -2.79
CA VAL A 86 5.35 0.63 -3.89
C VAL A 86 4.76 -0.65 -4.48
N ASP A 87 5.13 -0.95 -5.73
CA ASP A 87 4.78 -2.22 -6.35
C ASP A 87 5.43 -3.41 -5.61
N PRO A 88 4.98 -4.66 -5.81
CA PRO A 88 5.51 -5.82 -5.09
C PRO A 88 7.00 -6.08 -5.35
N SER A 89 7.55 -5.56 -6.46
CA SER A 89 8.99 -5.64 -6.74
C SER A 89 9.81 -4.49 -6.14
N GLU A 90 9.15 -3.52 -5.50
CA GLU A 90 9.73 -2.33 -4.88
C GLU A 90 10.54 -1.42 -5.85
N LYS A 91 10.25 -1.51 -7.14
CA LYS A 91 10.94 -0.75 -8.20
C LYS A 91 10.19 0.50 -8.61
N VAL A 92 8.89 0.57 -8.31
CA VAL A 92 8.00 1.64 -8.72
C VAL A 92 7.23 2.14 -7.51
N VAL A 93 7.36 3.44 -7.25
CA VAL A 93 6.49 4.14 -6.29
C VAL A 93 5.15 4.40 -6.97
N LEU A 94 4.09 3.78 -6.48
CA LEU A 94 2.72 3.95 -6.97
C LEU A 94 2.08 5.21 -6.38
N TRP A 95 2.44 5.53 -5.14
CA TRP A 95 1.99 6.72 -4.43
C TRP A 95 2.94 7.03 -3.26
N SER A 96 3.04 8.30 -2.87
CA SER A 96 3.72 8.72 -1.66
C SER A 96 2.91 9.80 -0.95
N GLY A 97 2.93 9.76 0.37
CA GLY A 97 2.25 10.73 1.22
C GLY A 97 3.11 11.13 2.39
N THR A 98 2.99 12.40 2.78
CA THR A 98 3.58 12.93 4.00
C THR A 98 2.48 13.54 4.84
N ALA A 99 2.46 13.21 6.12
CA ALA A 99 1.61 13.87 7.11
C ALA A 99 2.48 14.31 8.29
N GLY A 100 2.18 15.49 8.83
CA GLY A 100 2.85 16.00 10.02
C GLY A 100 1.99 17.01 10.77
N ASP A 101 2.38 17.24 12.01
CA ASP A 101 1.71 18.14 12.94
C ASP A 101 2.24 19.56 12.76
N ARG A 102 1.68 20.27 11.78
CA ARG A 102 1.91 21.72 11.61
C ARG A 102 0.65 22.55 11.77
N ASP A 103 -0.36 22.01 12.43
CA ASP A 103 -1.51 22.80 12.89
C ASP A 103 -1.27 23.28 14.31
N VAL A 104 -0.62 24.44 14.41
CA VAL A 104 -0.32 25.23 15.64
C VAL A 104 -1.56 25.49 16.52
N LYS A 105 -2.77 25.11 16.09
CA LYS A 105 -4.03 25.34 16.82
C LYS A 105 -4.41 24.26 17.85
N PHE A 106 -3.69 23.15 17.94
CA PHE A 106 -4.09 22.00 18.78
C PHE A 106 -3.06 21.58 19.84
N LEU A 107 -2.42 22.56 20.49
CA LEU A 107 -1.47 22.39 21.62
C LEU A 107 -2.01 21.62 22.86
N ALA A 108 -3.16 20.93 22.79
CA ALA A 108 -3.86 20.33 23.93
C ALA A 108 -4.10 18.80 23.87
N MET A 109 -3.78 18.08 22.79
CA MET A 109 -3.97 16.62 22.75
C MET A 109 -2.63 15.87 22.74
N LYS A 110 -2.14 15.54 23.93
CA LYS A 110 -0.85 14.86 24.18
C LYS A 110 -0.82 13.36 23.88
N HIS A 111 -1.86 12.77 23.31
CA HIS A 111 -1.92 11.32 23.04
C HIS A 111 -2.66 11.07 21.73
N GLY A 112 -1.93 10.75 20.65
CA GLY A 112 -2.53 10.38 19.34
C GLY A 112 -1.85 10.94 18.08
N GLY A 113 -0.60 11.40 18.14
CA GLY A 113 0.10 12.00 17.00
C GLY A 113 0.22 11.03 15.81
N GLU A 114 0.64 9.79 16.08
CA GLU A 114 0.82 8.73 15.10
C GLU A 114 -0.51 8.26 14.51
N GLU A 115 -1.57 8.19 15.34
CA GLU A 115 -2.92 7.89 14.88
C GLU A 115 -3.41 8.98 13.91
N GLN A 116 -3.20 10.25 14.24
CA GLN A 116 -3.59 11.35 13.37
C GLN A 116 -2.75 11.40 12.08
N ILE A 117 -1.45 11.12 12.16
CA ILE A 117 -0.57 10.98 11.00
C ILE A 117 -1.09 9.85 10.10
N ALA A 118 -1.35 8.67 10.66
CA ALA A 118 -1.91 7.55 9.92
C ALA A 118 -3.26 7.89 9.29
N GLU A 119 -4.15 8.56 10.02
CA GLU A 119 -5.45 8.96 9.52
C GLU A 119 -5.31 9.87 8.29
N LYS A 120 -4.45 10.90 8.39
CA LYS A 120 -4.17 11.85 7.31
C LYS A 120 -3.55 11.14 6.09
N LEU A 121 -2.58 10.25 6.31
CA LEU A 121 -1.94 9.48 5.24
C LEU A 121 -2.94 8.59 4.50
N VAL A 122 -3.76 7.83 5.22
CA VAL A 122 -4.76 6.93 4.62
C VAL A 122 -5.86 7.73 3.91
N ALA A 123 -6.25 8.90 4.43
CA ALA A 123 -7.19 9.79 3.74
C ALA A 123 -6.61 10.32 2.41
N GLN A 124 -5.35 10.74 2.39
CA GLN A 124 -4.66 11.15 1.16
C GLN A 124 -4.57 9.99 0.15
N MET A 125 -4.20 8.79 0.62
CA MET A 125 -4.11 7.58 -0.20
C MET A 125 -5.47 7.24 -0.83
N LYS A 126 -6.54 7.21 -0.02
CA LYS A 126 -7.90 6.94 -0.50
C LYS A 126 -8.33 7.95 -1.57
N LYS A 127 -8.01 9.23 -1.39
CA LYS A 127 -8.29 10.28 -2.37
C LYS A 127 -7.54 10.04 -3.69
N ALA A 128 -6.27 9.64 -3.62
CA ALA A 128 -5.47 9.34 -4.81
C ALA A 128 -5.94 8.09 -5.58
N MET A 129 -6.66 7.19 -4.91
CA MET A 129 -7.25 5.98 -5.52
C MET A 129 -8.64 6.21 -6.12
N GLN A 130 -9.21 7.41 -6.00
CA GLN A 130 -10.47 7.76 -6.65
C GLN A 130 -10.19 8.32 -8.05
N PRO A 131 -10.93 7.85 -9.09
CA PRO A 131 -10.80 8.36 -10.45
C PRO A 131 -11.29 9.81 -10.60
#